data_AF-D2ZRQ0-F1
#
_entry.id   AF-D2ZRQ0-F1
#
_cell.length_a   1.000
_cell.length_b   1.000
_cell.length_c   1.000
_cell.angle_alpha   90.00
_cell.angle_beta   90.00
_cell.angle_gamma   90.00
#
_symmetry.space_group_name_H-M   'P 1'
#
loop_
_entity.id
_entity.type
_entity.pdbx_description
1 polymer ?
#
loop_
_entity_poly.entity_id
_entity_poly.type
_entity_poly.pdbx_seq_one_letter_code
_entity_poly.pdbx_strand_id
1 'polypeptide(L)'
;VLGEGLKFVKATGEYTFDEDSRTVTWIVDLAKGESQTFYVTAVAEAYGVLSNNVFVGDKIASAVVTVPEIIPAKSVDVENPNFGDTVTYTVVVT
;
A
#
# COMPACT_ATOMS: atom_id res chain seq x y z
N VAL A 1 12.97 -2.92 2.63
CA VAL A 1 12.02 -3.62 3.51
C VAL A 1 10.65 -3.00 3.30
N LEU A 2 9.71 -3.79 2.78
CA LEU A 2 8.32 -3.37 2.62
C LEU A 2 7.62 -3.44 3.99
N GLY A 3 6.98 -2.34 4.38
CA GLY A 3 6.15 -2.29 5.58
C GLY A 3 4.94 -3.23 5.48
N GLU A 4 4.24 -3.40 6.60
CA GLU A 4 2.98 -4.16 6.60
C GLU A 4 1.97 -3.50 5.66
N GLY A 5 1.14 -4.33 5.00
CA GLY A 5 0.18 -3.85 4.01
C GLY A 5 0.76 -3.58 2.62
N LEU A 6 2.07 -3.73 2.39
CA LEU A 6 2.67 -3.71 1.05
C LEU A 6 3.06 -5.13 0.62
N LYS A 7 2.52 -5.57 -0.51
CA LYS A 7 2.87 -6.83 -1.14
C LYS A 7 3.81 -6.63 -2.32
N PHE A 8 4.95 -7.30 -2.29
CA PHE A 8 5.94 -7.24 -3.36
C PHE A 8 5.38 -7.77 -4.69
N VAL A 9 5.70 -7.09 -5.80
CA VAL A 9 5.39 -7.55 -7.16
C VAL A 9 6.67 -7.83 -7.93
N LYS A 10 7.56 -6.84 -8.01
CA LYS A 10 8.84 -6.96 -8.71
C LYS A 10 9.80 -5.84 -8.32
N ALA A 11 11.07 -6.06 -8.61
CA ALA A 11 12.12 -5.05 -8.57
C ALA A 11 12.88 -5.01 -9.90
N THR A 12 13.56 -3.90 -10.17
CA THR A 12 14.51 -3.80 -11.28
C THR A 12 15.90 -4.28 -10.87
N GLY A 13 16.71 -4.73 -11.84
CA GLY A 13 18.04 -5.28 -11.59
C GLY A 13 18.02 -6.73 -11.13
N GLU A 14 19.18 -7.27 -10.75
CA GLU A 14 19.27 -8.57 -10.10
C GLU A 14 19.03 -8.42 -8.61
N TYR A 15 18.06 -9.16 -8.07
CA TYR A 15 17.66 -9.07 -6.68
C TYR A 15 17.28 -10.43 -6.12
N THR A 16 17.27 -10.51 -4.79
CA THR A 16 16.58 -11.56 -4.05
C THR A 16 15.44 -10.94 -3.27
N PHE A 17 14.35 -11.67 -3.09
CA PHE A 17 13.24 -11.29 -2.23
C PHE A 17 13.04 -12.37 -1.17
N ASP A 18 13.10 -11.95 0.08
CA ASP A 18 12.75 -12.75 1.24
C ASP A 18 11.32 -12.38 1.65
N GLU A 19 10.40 -13.32 1.57
CA GLU A 19 8.98 -13.12 1.87
C GLU A 19 8.71 -12.98 3.37
N ASP A 20 9.43 -13.73 4.22
CA ASP A 20 9.25 -13.70 5.68
C ASP A 20 9.67 -12.35 6.25
N SER A 21 10.82 -11.85 5.80
CA SER A 21 11.35 -10.54 6.21
C SER A 21 10.88 -9.38 5.33
N ARG A 22 10.15 -9.66 4.25
CA ARG A 22 9.64 -8.69 3.27
C ARG A 22 10.73 -7.77 2.71
N THR A 23 11.88 -8.36 2.44
CA THR A 23 13.10 -7.63 2.08
C THR A 23 13.54 -7.94 0.67
N VAL A 24 13.62 -6.90 -0.16
CA VAL A 24 14.32 -6.94 -1.44
C VAL A 24 15.78 -6.57 -1.19
N THR A 25 16.71 -7.41 -1.65
CA THR A 25 18.15 -7.20 -1.53
C THR A 25 18.80 -7.14 -2.90
N TRP A 26 19.61 -6.12 -3.12
CA TRP A 26 20.50 -5.99 -4.27
C TRP A 26 21.95 -6.04 -3.79
N ILE A 27 22.81 -6.66 -4.60
CA ILE A 27 24.27 -6.53 -4.46
C ILE A 27 24.70 -5.55 -5.55
N VAL A 28 25.35 -4.47 -5.14
CA VAL A 28 25.68 -3.36 -6.03
C VAL A 28 27.18 -3.10 -5.99
N ASP A 29 27.81 -3.08 -7.16
CA ASP A 29 29.20 -2.66 -7.35
C ASP A 29 29.20 -1.31 -8.09
N LEU A 30 29.70 -0.26 -7.43
CA LEU A 30 29.74 1.10 -7.97
C LEU A 30 31.15 1.66 -7.89
N ALA A 31 31.64 2.18 -9.03
CA ALA A 31 32.86 2.96 -9.05
C ALA A 31 32.68 4.32 -8.35
N LYS A 32 33.79 4.95 -7.98
CA LYS A 32 33.77 6.25 -7.30
C LYS A 32 33.06 7.30 -8.16
N GLY A 33 31.99 7.87 -7.63
CA GLY A 33 31.21 8.93 -8.29
C GLY A 33 30.04 8.44 -9.13
N GLU A 34 29.89 7.12 -9.29
CA GLU A 34 28.77 6.53 -10.01
C GLU A 34 27.50 6.47 -9.15
N SER A 35 26.36 6.37 -9.84
CA SER A 35 25.04 6.21 -9.21
C SER A 35 24.20 5.21 -9.97
N GLN A 36 23.32 4.51 -9.25
CA GLN A 36 22.36 3.58 -9.84
C GLN A 36 20.99 3.74 -9.17
N THR A 37 19.96 3.59 -9.99
CA THR A 37 18.57 3.69 -9.54
C THR A 37 17.90 2.32 -9.62
N PHE A 38 17.22 1.95 -8.55
CA PHE A 38 16.39 0.75 -8.47
C PHE A 38 14.95 1.12 -8.18
N TYR A 39 14.02 0.35 -8.75
CA TYR A 39 12.59 0.51 -8.53
C TYR A 39 12.03 -0.76 -7.89
N VAL A 40 11.15 -0.57 -6.91
CA VAL A 40 10.31 -1.62 -6.33
C VAL A 40 8.87 -1.31 -6.69
N THR A 41 8.17 -2.29 -7.25
CA THR A 41 6.72 -2.26 -7.45
C THR A 41 6.07 -3.12 -6.37
N ALA A 42 5.09 -2.56 -5.68
CA ALA A 42 4.29 -3.24 -4.66
C ALA A 42 2.80 -2.87 -4.80
N VAL A 43 1.94 -3.74 -4.29
CA VAL A 43 0.49 -3.50 -4.15
C VAL A 43 0.19 -3.16 -2.70
N ALA A 44 -0.65 -2.13 -2.49
CA ALA A 44 -1.23 -1.87 -1.17
C ALA A 44 -2.39 -2.84 -0.92
N GLU A 45 -2.29 -3.62 0.15
CA GLU A 45 -3.31 -4.58 0.61
C GLU A 45 -3.88 -4.21 1.99
N ALA A 46 -3.57 -3.01 2.50
CA ALA A 46 -4.14 -2.48 3.74
C ALA A 46 -4.44 -0.98 3.64
N TYR A 47 -5.41 -0.53 4.42
CA TYR A 47 -5.67 0.88 4.67
C TYR A 47 -4.63 1.46 5.64
N GLY A 48 -4.53 2.79 5.68
CA GLY A 48 -3.63 3.50 6.60
C GLY A 48 -2.31 3.93 5.96
N VAL A 49 -1.34 4.25 6.80
CA VAL A 49 -0.01 4.73 6.37
C VAL A 49 0.91 3.54 6.15
N LEU A 50 1.28 3.31 4.90
CA LEU A 50 2.18 2.23 4.50
C LEU A 50 3.57 2.79 4.23
N SER A 51 4.59 2.23 4.87
CA SER A 51 5.99 2.68 4.73
C SER A 51 6.84 1.69 3.94
N ASN A 52 7.78 2.20 3.15
CA ASN A 52 8.88 1.42 2.60
C ASN A 52 10.21 2.03 3.02
N ASN A 53 11.13 1.19 3.49
CA ASN A 53 12.44 1.60 3.99
C ASN A 53 13.55 0.98 3.13
N VAL A 54 14.57 1.76 2.81
CA VAL A 54 15.81 1.29 2.18
C VAL A 54 17.00 1.53 3.10
N PHE A 55 17.93 0.57 3.11
CA PHE A 55 19.12 0.58 3.93
C PHE A 55 20.36 0.45 3.05
N VAL A 56 21.37 1.27 3.28
CA VAL A 56 22.68 1.18 2.62
C VAL A 56 23.76 1.36 3.69
N GLY A 57 24.35 0.24 4.12
CA GLY A 57 25.23 0.23 5.29
C GLY A 57 24.48 0.71 6.55
N ASP A 58 24.96 1.79 7.15
CA ASP A 58 24.40 2.42 8.36
C ASP A 58 23.31 3.48 8.06
N LYS A 59 23.01 3.74 6.79
CA LYS A 59 22.06 4.79 6.38
C LYS A 59 20.69 4.21 6.08
N ILE A 60 19.65 4.99 6.40
CA ILE A 60 18.25 4.67 6.12
C ILE A 60 17.58 5.82 5.37
N ALA A 61 16.70 5.47 4.44
CA ALA A 61 15.71 6.38 3.88
C ALA A 61 14.33 5.71 3.85
N SER A 62 13.28 6.52 4.00
CA SER A 62 11.91 6.05 4.12
C SER A 62 10.98 6.86 3.21
N ALA A 63 10.01 6.18 2.62
CA ALA A 63 8.89 6.80 1.93
C ALA A 63 7.58 6.21 2.45
N VAL A 64 6.52 7.02 2.47
CA VAL A 64 5.19 6.61 2.94
C VAL A 64 4.13 6.91 1.89
N VAL A 65 3.08 6.09 1.87
CA VAL A 65 1.84 6.33 1.14
C VAL A 65 0.67 6.14 2.10
N THR A 66 -0.36 6.98 1.98
CA THR A 66 -1.58 6.86 2.78
C THR A 66 -2.69 6.27 1.91
N VAL A 67 -3.23 5.13 2.34
CA VAL A 67 -4.36 4.47 1.68
C VAL A 67 -5.62 4.80 2.50
N PRO A 68 -6.59 5.53 1.92
CA PRO A 68 -7.80 5.89 2.65
C PRO A 68 -8.65 4.65 2.92
N GLU A 69 -9.18 4.55 4.14
CA GLU A 69 -10.24 3.60 4.46
C GLU A 69 -11.56 4.09 3.86
N ILE A 70 -12.36 3.16 3.36
CA ILE A 70 -13.66 3.45 2.74
C ILE A 70 -14.74 2.80 3.59
N ILE A 71 -15.67 3.61 4.10
CA ILE A 71 -16.76 3.13 4.97
C ILE A 71 -18.09 3.38 4.27
N PRO A 72 -18.77 2.34 3.74
CA PRO A 72 -20.10 2.49 3.18
C PRO A 72 -21.15 2.55 4.29
N ALA A 73 -22.09 3.47 4.17
CA ALA A 73 -23.28 3.55 4.99
C ALA A 73 -24.53 3.49 4.11
N LYS A 74 -25.57 2.83 4.62
CA LYS A 74 -26.89 2.82 3.98
C LYS A 74 -27.94 3.23 5.00
N SER A 75 -28.86 4.08 4.58
CA SER A 75 -30.03 4.45 5.34
C SER A 75 -31.28 4.35 4.48
N VAL A 76 -32.43 4.36 5.14
CA VAL A 76 -33.75 4.41 4.53
C VAL A 76 -34.53 5.53 5.19
N ASP A 77 -35.35 6.23 4.42
CA ASP A 77 -36.22 7.29 4.94
C ASP A 77 -37.39 6.75 5.77
N VAL A 78 -37.86 5.53 5.45
CA VAL A 78 -38.94 4.82 6.17
C VAL A 78 -38.53 3.37 6.46
N GLU A 79 -38.23 3.05 7.72
CA GLU A 79 -37.78 1.71 8.13
C GLU A 79 -38.88 0.64 8.10
N ASN A 80 -40.16 1.03 8.24
CA ASN A 80 -41.31 0.12 8.29
C ASN A 80 -42.45 0.61 7.37
N PRO A 81 -42.31 0.49 6.03
CA PRO A 81 -43.31 0.98 5.09
C PRO A 81 -44.55 0.07 5.01
N ASN A 82 -45.67 0.64 4.58
CA ASN A 82 -46.88 -0.09 4.17
C ASN A 82 -46.91 -0.32 2.65
N PHE A 83 -47.84 -1.14 2.20
CA PHE A 83 -48.08 -1.33 0.76
C PHE A 83 -48.50 -0.02 0.08
N GLY A 84 -47.78 0.35 -0.97
CA GLY A 84 -48.01 1.59 -1.72
C GLY A 84 -47.15 2.77 -1.27
N ASP A 85 -46.43 2.65 -0.15
CA ASP A 85 -45.49 3.70 0.27
C ASP A 85 -44.30 3.80 -0.68
N THR A 86 -43.87 5.02 -0.97
CA THR A 86 -42.59 5.28 -1.63
C THR A 86 -41.50 5.33 -0.58
N VAL A 87 -40.42 4.59 -0.82
CA VAL A 87 -39.28 4.47 0.10
C VAL A 87 -38.01 4.85 -0.64
N THR A 88 -37.22 5.73 -0.04
CA THR A 88 -35.94 6.20 -0.58
C THR A 88 -34.79 5.61 0.23
N TYR A 89 -33.90 4.91 -0.46
CA TYR A 89 -32.64 4.45 0.13
C TYR A 89 -31.53 5.45 -0.19
N THR A 90 -30.73 5.78 0.81
CA THR A 90 -29.52 6.59 0.64
C THR A 90 -28.30 5.72 0.89
N VAL A 91 -27.32 5.77 -0.01
CA VAL A 91 -26.01 5.15 0.17
C VAL A 91 -24.97 6.26 0.21
N VAL A 92 -24.15 6.27 1.26
CA VAL A 92 -23.07 7.22 1.44
C VAL A 92 -21.76 6.43 1.48
N VAL A 93 -20.74 6.96 0.80
CA VAL A 93 -19.37 6.44 0.85
C VAL A 93 -18.49 7.58 1.35
N THR A 94 -17.78 7.34 2.45
CA THR A 94 -16.80 8.26 3.03
C THR A 94 -15.42 7.64 3.03
#